data_AF-A0AAX3PS85-F1
#
_entry.id   AF-A0AAX3PS85-F1
#
_cell.length_a   1.000
_cell.length_b   1.000
_cell.length_c   1.000
_cell.angle_alpha   90.00
_cell.angle_beta   90.00
_cell.angle_gamma   90.00
#
_symmetry.space_group_name_H-M   'P 1'
#
loop_
_entity.id
_entity.type
_entity.pdbx_description
1 polymer ?
#
loop_
_entity_poly.entity_id
_entity_poly.type
_entity_poly.pdbx_seq_one_letter_code
_entity_poly.pdbx_strand_id
1 'polypeptide(L)'
;MQWVVAETYSFPYEAQIAKTQLEAAEIPARIENEHTINMDWLYSNALGGVRLLVPESYAEEAKALLAQDFSQELEQQFGASESCPHCGSRDIQPYTEGKRPAYLVFLLLGFPLFFYKNGTKCRQCQHFWS
;
A
#
# COMPACT_ATOMS: atom_id res chain seq x y z
N MET A 1 -18.90 18.67 20.47
CA MET A 1 -18.36 18.39 19.13
C MET A 1 -18.50 16.91 18.87
N GLN A 2 -19.38 16.54 17.95
CA GLN A 2 -19.62 15.16 17.55
C GLN A 2 -18.64 14.80 16.43
N TRP A 3 -17.98 13.65 16.60
CA TRP A 3 -17.04 13.10 15.62
C TRP A 3 -17.76 12.01 14.82
N VAL A 4 -17.61 12.03 13.51
CA VAL A 4 -18.20 11.06 12.59
C VAL A 4 -17.12 10.42 11.75
N VAL A 5 -17.35 9.18 11.31
CA VAL A 5 -16.42 8.45 10.45
C VAL A 5 -16.50 9.06 9.05
N ALA A 6 -15.37 9.60 8.58
CA ALA A 6 -15.22 10.04 7.20
C ALA A 6 -14.96 8.85 6.28
N GLU A 7 -13.98 8.00 6.65
CA GLU A 7 -13.56 6.85 5.87
C GLU A 7 -12.91 5.77 6.77
N THR A 8 -12.78 4.56 6.25
CA THR A 8 -12.18 3.42 6.95
C THR A 8 -11.13 2.76 6.07
N TYR A 9 -9.91 2.59 6.60
CA TYR A 9 -8.77 2.05 5.87
C TYR A 9 -8.38 0.65 6.37
N SER A 10 -7.66 -0.11 5.54
CA SER A 10 -7.19 -1.44 5.95
C SER A 10 -5.91 -1.34 6.78
N PHE A 11 -5.04 -0.39 6.42
CA PHE A 11 -3.74 -0.22 7.05
C PHE A 11 -3.59 1.11 7.79
N PRO A 12 -2.78 1.17 8.87
CA PRO A 12 -2.58 2.39 9.64
C PRO A 12 -1.94 3.52 8.83
N TYR A 13 -1.02 3.19 7.91
CA TYR A 13 -0.32 4.19 7.10
C TYR A 13 -1.26 4.90 6.12
N GLU A 14 -2.27 4.21 5.58
CA GLU A 14 -3.26 4.79 4.66
C GLU A 14 -4.10 5.86 5.39
N ALA A 15 -4.59 5.52 6.58
CA ALA A 15 -5.31 6.46 7.42
C ALA A 15 -4.45 7.66 7.83
N GLN A 16 -3.15 7.46 8.06
CA GLN A 16 -2.23 8.55 8.37
C GLN A 16 -2.03 9.49 7.20
N ILE A 17 -1.90 8.97 5.98
CA ILE A 17 -1.79 9.78 4.74
C ILE A 17 -3.07 10.62 4.56
N ALA A 18 -4.24 9.99 4.67
CA ALA A 18 -5.52 10.67 4.58
C ALA A 18 -5.71 11.74 5.66
N LYS A 19 -5.31 11.46 6.91
CA LYS A 19 -5.29 12.43 8.00
C LYS A 19 -4.42 13.65 7.66
N THR A 20 -3.21 13.44 7.15
CA THR A 20 -2.33 14.55 6.74
C THR A 20 -2.90 15.38 5.59
N GLN A 21 -3.63 14.77 4.66
CA GLN A 21 -4.31 15.51 3.58
C GLN A 21 -5.43 16.40 4.12
N LEU A 22 -6.26 15.87 5.03
CA LEU A 22 -7.32 16.66 5.68
C LEU A 22 -6.73 17.80 6.53
N GLU A 23 -5.70 17.53 7.32
CA GLU A 23 -5.02 18.54 8.14
C GLU A 23 -4.39 19.65 7.27
N ALA A 24 -3.86 19.30 6.09
CA ALA A 24 -3.34 20.28 5.12
C ALA A 24 -4.43 21.18 4.52
N ALA A 25 -5.68 20.69 4.47
CA ALA A 25 -6.86 21.46 4.08
C ALA A 25 -7.53 22.17 5.28
N GLU A 26 -6.84 22.27 6.43
CA GLU A 26 -7.36 22.85 7.68
C GLU A 26 -8.59 22.13 8.27
N ILE A 27 -8.82 20.87 7.87
CA ILE A 27 -9.90 20.03 8.38
C ILE A 27 -9.37 19.20 9.57
N PRO A 28 -9.94 19.34 10.78
CA PRO A 28 -9.53 18.52 11.92
C PRO A 28 -9.83 17.04 11.68
N ALA A 29 -8.83 16.18 11.80
CA ALA A 29 -8.98 14.74 11.60
C ALA A 29 -8.30 13.94 12.72
N ARG A 30 -8.91 12.82 13.10
CA ARG A 30 -8.36 11.93 14.14
C ARG A 30 -8.58 10.47 13.77
N ILE A 31 -7.56 9.64 14.00
CA ILE A 31 -7.70 8.19 13.87
C ILE A 31 -8.20 7.63 15.19
N GLU A 32 -9.25 6.81 15.12
CA GLU A 32 -9.74 6.11 16.29
C GLU A 32 -8.79 4.98 16.70
N ASN A 33 -8.51 4.82 18.00
CA ASN A 33 -7.64 3.78 18.54
C ASN A 33 -6.20 3.77 17.94
N GLU A 34 -5.70 4.95 17.56
CA GLU A 34 -4.38 5.17 16.92
C GLU A 34 -3.23 4.42 17.62
N HIS A 35 -3.19 4.41 18.96
CA HIS A 35 -2.12 3.73 19.72
C HIS A 35 -2.22 2.21 19.70
N THR A 36 -3.43 1.63 19.65
CA THR A 36 -3.62 0.18 19.64
C THR A 36 -3.37 -0.40 18.24
N ILE A 37 -3.81 0.32 17.21
CA ILE A 37 -3.67 -0.08 15.80
C ILE A 37 -2.21 -0.01 15.33
N ASN A 38 -1.42 0.94 15.84
CA ASN A 38 0.00 1.05 15.49
C ASN A 38 0.88 -0.06 16.09
N MET A 39 0.49 -0.68 17.21
CA MET A 39 1.29 -1.73 17.85
C MET A 39 1.20 -3.07 17.10
N ASP A 40 0.03 -3.37 16.53
CA ASP A 40 -0.16 -4.58 15.74
C ASP A 40 -1.31 -4.39 14.75
N TRP A 41 -0.95 -4.15 13.49
CA TRP A 41 -1.89 -3.90 12.39
C TRP A 41 -2.87 -5.08 12.20
N LEU A 42 -2.55 -6.29 12.67
CA LEU A 42 -3.42 -7.45 12.56
C LEU A 42 -4.77 -7.23 13.25
N TYR A 43 -4.81 -6.38 14.28
CA TYR A 43 -6.05 -6.01 14.96
C TYR A 43 -6.96 -5.07 14.15
N SER A 44 -6.48 -4.38 13.10
CA SER A 44 -7.32 -3.49 12.30
C SER A 44 -8.48 -4.25 11.66
N ASN A 45 -8.22 -5.44 11.09
CA ASN A 45 -9.24 -6.29 10.48
C ASN A 45 -10.28 -6.79 11.48
N ALA A 46 -9.88 -7.07 12.73
CA ALA A 46 -10.80 -7.51 13.78
C ALA A 46 -11.70 -6.38 14.31
N LEU A 47 -11.26 -5.12 14.17
CA LEU A 47 -11.95 -3.92 14.67
C LEU A 47 -12.76 -3.19 13.58
N GLY A 48 -12.83 -3.76 12.37
CA GLY A 48 -13.56 -3.15 11.25
C GLY A 48 -12.76 -2.07 10.52
N GLY A 49 -11.44 -2.14 10.57
CA GLY A 49 -10.51 -1.23 9.89
C GLY A 49 -10.04 -0.05 10.76
N VAL A 50 -9.17 0.77 10.18
CA VAL A 50 -8.64 2.00 10.78
C VAL A 50 -9.59 3.15 10.43
N ARG A 51 -10.40 3.57 11.40
CA ARG A 51 -11.44 4.59 11.21
C ARG A 51 -10.88 6.00 11.33
N LEU A 52 -11.03 6.79 10.28
CA LEU A 52 -10.69 8.21 10.26
C LEU A 52 -11.93 9.05 10.61
N LEU A 53 -11.82 9.83 11.68
CA LEU A 53 -12.90 10.65 12.22
C LEU A 53 -12.67 12.12 11.91
N VAL A 54 -13.75 12.84 11.59
CA VAL A 54 -13.79 14.30 11.42
C VAL A 54 -14.97 14.88 12.21
N PRO A 55 -14.94 16.17 12.58
CA PRO A 55 -16.12 16.82 13.15
C PRO A 55 -17.27 16.79 12.14
N GLU A 56 -18.50 16.60 12.63
CA GLU A 56 -19.70 16.48 11.78
C GLU A 56 -19.87 17.65 10.79
N SER A 57 -19.46 18.87 11.17
CA SER A 57 -19.50 20.05 10.32
C SER A 57 -18.63 19.94 9.05
N TYR A 58 -17.60 19.10 9.09
CA TYR A 58 -16.64 18.90 7.99
C TYR A 58 -16.84 17.55 7.28
N ALA A 59 -17.87 16.77 7.62
CA ALA A 59 -18.03 15.42 7.11
C ALA A 59 -18.16 15.36 5.59
N GLU A 60 -18.94 16.26 4.99
CA GLU A 60 -19.13 16.30 3.54
C GLU A 60 -17.90 16.84 2.81
N GLU A 61 -17.25 17.85 3.36
CA GLU A 61 -16.01 18.42 2.81
C GLU A 61 -14.85 17.40 2.85
N ALA A 62 -14.69 16.70 3.97
CA ALA A 62 -13.69 15.66 4.12
C ALA A 62 -13.90 14.53 3.12
N LYS A 63 -15.14 14.05 2.93
CA LYS A 63 -15.45 13.02 1.93
C LYS A 63 -15.14 13.49 0.51
N ALA A 64 -15.48 14.74 0.17
CA ALA A 64 -15.20 15.30 -1.14
C ALA A 64 -13.69 15.44 -1.41
N LEU A 65 -12.90 15.75 -0.38
CA LEU A 65 -11.44 15.83 -0.49
C LEU A 65 -10.80 14.43 -0.61
N LEU A 66 -11.22 13.48 0.23
CA LEU A 66 -10.70 12.10 0.21
C LEU A 66 -11.09 11.34 -1.06
N ALA A 67 -12.21 11.70 -1.69
CA ALA A 67 -12.62 11.15 -2.98
C ALA A 67 -11.81 11.70 -4.18
N GLN A 68 -10.98 12.73 -3.98
CA GLN A 68 -10.07 13.20 -5.04
C GLN A 68 -8.93 12.20 -5.19
N ASP A 69 -9.00 11.45 -6.28
CA ASP A 69 -8.09 10.36 -6.57
C ASP A 69 -6.75 10.93 -7.08
N PHE A 70 -5.79 11.14 -6.18
CA PHE A 70 -4.42 11.58 -6.50
C PHE A 70 -3.59 10.54 -7.27
N SER A 71 -4.19 9.40 -7.65
CA SER A 71 -3.54 8.34 -8.45
C SER A 71 -2.99 8.88 -9.78
N GLN A 72 -3.68 9.80 -10.43
CA GLN A 72 -3.24 10.39 -11.71
C GLN A 72 -1.99 11.26 -11.57
N GLU A 73 -1.86 12.00 -10.46
CA GLU A 73 -0.68 12.83 -10.20
C GLU A 73 0.53 11.97 -9.80
N LEU A 74 0.29 10.87 -9.10
CA LEU A 74 1.32 9.89 -8.76
C LEU A 74 1.85 9.15 -10.00
N GLU A 75 1.00 8.80 -10.97
CA GLU A 75 1.42 8.24 -12.26
C GLU A 75 2.27 9.23 -13.07
N GLN A 76 2.02 10.54 -12.98
CA GLN A 76 2.85 11.54 -13.68
C GLN A 76 4.20 11.80 -13.00
N GLN A 77 4.25 11.78 -11.67
CA GLN A 77 5.50 12.01 -10.92
C GLN A 77 6.37 10.76 -10.74
N PHE A 78 5.75 9.59 -10.55
CA PHE A 78 6.43 8.33 -10.22
C PHE A 78 6.13 7.19 -11.18
N GLY A 79 5.23 7.38 -12.16
CA GLY A 79 5.09 6.49 -13.31
C GLY A 79 6.28 6.63 -14.24
N ALA A 80 7.48 6.32 -13.75
CA ALA A 80 8.54 5.85 -14.61
C ALA A 80 7.92 4.68 -15.37
N SER A 81 7.62 4.89 -16.65
CA SER A 81 7.25 3.85 -17.57
C SER A 81 8.46 2.92 -17.66
N GLU A 82 8.58 2.01 -16.69
CA GLU A 82 9.55 0.93 -16.71
C GLU A 82 9.23 0.18 -17.99
N SER A 83 10.06 0.43 -18.98
CA SER A 83 9.99 -0.18 -20.29
C SER A 83 11.15 -1.14 -20.30
N CYS A 84 10.93 -2.35 -20.81
CA CYS A 84 11.97 -3.35 -20.80
C CYS A 84 13.25 -2.78 -21.47
N PRO A 85 14.42 -2.79 -20.82
CA PRO A 85 15.64 -2.18 -21.36
C PRO A 85 16.11 -2.83 -22.67
N HIS A 86 15.61 -4.03 -22.97
CA HIS A 86 15.97 -4.80 -24.16
C HIS A 86 14.98 -4.62 -25.33
N CYS A 87 13.70 -4.34 -25.09
CA CYS A 87 12.69 -4.31 -26.17
C CYS A 87 11.70 -3.14 -26.09
N GLY A 88 11.78 -2.30 -25.05
CA GLY A 88 10.90 -1.15 -24.86
C GLY A 88 9.45 -1.49 -24.52
N SER A 89 9.11 -2.77 -24.34
CA SER A 89 7.75 -3.18 -24.01
C SER A 89 7.35 -2.73 -22.61
N ARG A 90 6.09 -2.31 -22.45
CA ARG A 90 5.47 -2.04 -21.14
C ARG A 90 4.84 -3.27 -20.48
N ASP A 91 4.85 -4.42 -21.15
CA ASP A 91 4.31 -5.69 -20.64
C ASP A 91 5.38 -6.43 -19.79
N ILE A 92 5.48 -5.98 -18.54
CA ILE A 92 6.48 -6.39 -17.58
C ILE A 92 5.77 -7.01 -16.38
N GLN A 93 6.28 -8.14 -15.88
CA GLN A 93 5.67 -8.90 -14.78
C GLN A 93 6.72 -9.26 -13.72
N PRO A 94 6.35 -9.14 -12.42
CA PRO A 94 7.23 -9.56 -11.33
C PRO A 94 7.45 -11.07 -11.38
N TYR A 95 8.72 -11.50 -11.38
CA TYR A 95 9.09 -12.89 -11.51
C TYR A 95 10.14 -13.27 -10.47
N THR A 96 9.89 -14.33 -9.71
CA THR A 96 10.83 -14.85 -8.70
C THR A 96 11.43 -16.16 -9.18
N GLU A 97 12.74 -16.18 -9.38
CA GLU A 97 13.47 -17.39 -9.77
C GLU A 97 13.94 -18.14 -8.51
N GLY A 98 13.83 -19.49 -8.51
CA GLY A 98 14.38 -20.33 -7.43
C GLY A 98 13.40 -20.87 -6.37
N LYS A 99 12.07 -20.85 -6.60
CA LYS A 99 11.07 -21.34 -5.61
C LYS A 99 11.20 -22.83 -5.24
N ARG A 100 11.74 -23.67 -6.12
CA ARG A 100 11.75 -25.15 -5.97
C ARG A 100 12.85 -25.71 -5.05
N PRO A 101 14.13 -25.29 -5.13
CA PRO A 101 15.17 -25.80 -4.23
C PRO A 101 15.01 -25.33 -2.77
N ALA A 102 14.40 -24.17 -2.54
CA ALA A 102 14.19 -23.62 -1.19
C ALA A 102 13.32 -24.53 -0.30
N TYR A 103 12.31 -25.19 -0.87
CA TYR A 103 11.44 -26.12 -0.14
C TYR A 103 12.18 -27.39 0.31
N LEU A 104 13.06 -27.93 -0.55
CA LEU A 104 13.85 -29.14 -0.23
C LEU A 104 14.92 -28.84 0.84
N VAL A 105 15.56 -27.67 0.77
CA VAL A 105 16.52 -27.23 1.80
C VAL A 105 15.82 -26.99 3.14
N PHE A 106 14.64 -26.37 3.13
CA PHE A 106 13.83 -26.20 4.34
C PHE A 106 13.46 -27.54 4.99
N LEU A 107 13.05 -28.52 4.18
CA LEU A 107 12.65 -29.86 4.66
C LEU A 107 13.83 -30.66 5.22
N LEU A 108 15.02 -30.54 4.65
CA LEU A 108 16.20 -31.33 5.06
C LEU A 108 17.06 -30.68 6.16
N LEU A 109 17.21 -29.36 6.15
CA LEU A 109 18.12 -28.64 7.06
C LEU A 109 17.40 -27.86 8.17
N GLY A 110 16.07 -27.79 8.14
CA GLY A 110 15.26 -27.11 9.16
C GLY A 110 15.47 -25.60 9.24
N PHE A 111 16.22 -25.02 8.31
CA PHE A 111 16.56 -23.60 8.27
C PHE A 111 16.16 -23.01 6.91
N PRO A 112 15.37 -21.92 6.88
CA PRO A 112 14.91 -21.33 5.63
C PRO A 112 16.03 -20.50 4.97
N LEU A 113 16.93 -21.17 4.24
CA LEU A 113 17.90 -20.49 3.39
C LEU A 113 17.22 -20.01 2.11
N PHE A 114 16.74 -18.78 2.20
CA PHE A 114 16.01 -18.06 1.18
C PHE A 114 16.94 -17.42 0.14
N PHE A 115 17.53 -18.24 -0.73
CA PHE A 115 18.26 -17.75 -1.91
C PHE A 115 17.31 -17.52 -3.08
N TYR A 116 16.35 -16.61 -2.94
CA TYR A 116 15.52 -16.15 -4.05
C TYR A 116 16.09 -14.86 -4.63
N LYS A 117 16.15 -14.78 -5.96
CA LYS A 117 16.40 -13.52 -6.66
C LYS A 117 15.05 -12.95 -7.07
N ASN A 118 14.70 -11.81 -6.48
CA ASN A 118 13.56 -11.03 -6.91
C ASN A 118 14.01 -10.20 -8.12
N GLY A 119 13.20 -10.19 -9.16
CA GLY A 119 13.44 -9.34 -10.31
C GLY A 119 12.21 -9.28 -11.19
N THR A 120 12.42 -8.67 -12.33
CA THR A 120 11.40 -8.25 -13.24
C THR A 120 11.63 -8.95 -14.57
N LYS A 121 10.59 -9.57 -15.12
CA LYS A 121 10.68 -10.29 -16.40
C LYS A 121 9.75 -9.66 -17.42
N CYS A 122 10.29 -9.32 -18.58
CA CYS A 122 9.49 -8.89 -19.71
C CYS A 122 8.73 -10.08 -20.31
N ARG A 123 7.43 -9.92 -20.58
CA ARG A 123 6.59 -10.98 -21.16
C ARG A 123 6.84 -11.18 -22.66
N GLN A 124 7.20 -10.12 -23.37
CA GLN A 124 7.48 -10.14 -24.81
C GLN A 124 8.86 -10.70 -25.15
N CYS A 125 9.93 -10.24 -24.50
CA CYS A 125 11.30 -10.70 -24.82
C CYS A 125 11.89 -11.68 -23.80
N GLN A 126 11.16 -12.00 -22.72
CA GLN A 126 11.60 -12.91 -21.66
C GLN A 126 12.90 -12.50 -20.93
N HIS A 127 13.38 -11.27 -21.15
CA HIS A 127 14.54 -10.73 -20.46
C HIS A 127 14.23 -10.52 -18.97
N PHE A 128 15.14 -10.96 -18.11
CA PHE A 128 15.05 -10.86 -16.65
C PHE A 128 16.14 -9.92 -16.14
N TRP A 129 15.75 -8.93 -15.34
CA TRP A 129 16.67 -8.02 -14.66
C TRP A 129 16.21 -7.81 -13.22
N SER A 130 17.15 -7.57 -12.31
CA SER A 130 16.91 -7.29 -10.89
C SER A 130 17.12 -5.82 -10.58
#